data_AF-A0A822GVN6-F1
#
_entry.id   AF-A0A822GVN6-F1
#
_cell.length_a   1.000
_cell.length_b   1.000
_cell.length_c   1.000
_cell.angle_alpha   90.00
_cell.angle_beta   90.00
_cell.angle_gamma   90.00
#
_symmetry.space_group_name_H-M   'P 1'
#
loop_
_entity.id
_entity.type
_entity.pdbx_description
1 polymer ?
#
loop_
_entity_poly.entity_id
_entity_poly.type
_entity_poly.pdbx_seq_one_letter_code
_entity_poly.pdbx_strand_id
1 'polypeptide(L)'
;DTPPAPHKWYLSPVYPTLQYEGDTSSDEAVGHEYVYPLVHDILASNDDERQRAYTLLFNITNHILTHDWYLEGVNGTQRGVWNPLDINSDVGYVDERGLGSLEILAFLIQTYAYSGDERFLNATKLLIETYHYDVNMINQKMIA
;
A
#
# COMPACT_ATOMS: atom_id res chain seq x y z
N ASP A 1 -17.75 -11.26 15.08
CA ASP A 1 -18.33 -10.31 14.11
C ASP A 1 -18.98 -9.13 14.82
N THR A 2 -18.17 -8.15 15.23
CA THR A 2 -18.69 -6.80 15.43
C THR A 2 -18.95 -6.22 14.04
N PRO A 3 -20.14 -5.61 13.78
CA PRO A 3 -20.35 -4.91 12.52
C PRO A 3 -19.25 -3.84 12.35
N PRO A 4 -18.76 -3.58 11.13
CA PRO A 4 -17.78 -2.52 10.90
C PRO A 4 -18.33 -1.22 11.49
N ALA A 5 -17.44 -0.45 12.13
CA ALA A 5 -17.81 0.83 12.71
C ALA A 5 -18.45 1.71 11.63
N PRO A 6 -19.48 2.52 11.93
CA PRO A 6 -20.13 3.36 10.92
C PRO A 6 -19.08 4.23 10.23
N HIS A 7 -19.06 4.17 8.90
CA HIS A 7 -18.15 4.91 8.01
C HIS A 7 -18.13 6.38 8.44
N LYS A 8 -16.98 6.85 8.96
CA LYS A 8 -16.84 8.22 9.43
C LYS A 8 -16.41 9.11 8.26
N TRP A 9 -17.19 10.15 8.03
CA TRP A 9 -16.93 11.16 7.00
C TRP A 9 -16.31 12.41 7.64
N TYR A 10 -15.28 12.93 6.99
CA TYR A 10 -14.49 14.08 7.45
C TYR A 10 -14.57 15.20 6.43
N LEU A 11 -14.62 16.45 6.88
CA LEU A 11 -14.53 17.59 5.97
C LEU A 11 -13.15 17.64 5.33
N SER A 12 -13.08 17.85 4.02
CA SER A 12 -11.80 18.04 3.34
C SER A 12 -11.13 19.32 3.84
N PRO A 13 -9.84 19.27 4.21
CA PRO A 13 -9.10 20.46 4.62
C PRO A 13 -8.79 21.41 3.44
N VAL A 14 -8.98 20.94 2.20
CA VAL A 14 -8.68 21.69 0.97
C VAL A 14 -9.94 22.16 0.26
N TYR A 15 -11.00 21.35 0.26
CA TYR A 15 -12.26 21.65 -0.42
C TYR A 15 -13.42 21.65 0.59
N PRO A 16 -13.77 22.81 1.19
CA PRO A 16 -14.72 22.89 2.31
C PRO A 16 -16.12 22.34 2.04
N THR A 17 -16.48 22.17 0.76
CA THR A 17 -17.75 21.61 0.31
C THR A 17 -17.74 20.09 0.13
N LEU A 18 -16.57 19.45 0.26
CA LEU A 18 -16.40 18.01 0.07
C LEU A 18 -16.08 17.32 1.39
N GLN A 19 -16.49 16.06 1.47
CA GLN A 19 -16.14 15.14 2.55
C GLN A 19 -15.36 13.95 1.98
N TYR A 20 -14.50 13.36 2.81
CA TYR A 20 -13.82 12.11 2.52
C TYR A 20 -14.12 11.07 3.60
N GLU A 21 -14.15 9.82 3.19
CA GLU A 21 -14.28 8.69 4.11
C GLU A 21 -12.95 8.42 4.80
N GLY A 22 -12.96 8.22 6.12
CA GLY A 22 -11.73 8.02 6.90
C GLY A 22 -11.23 6.58 6.97
N ASP A 23 -11.96 5.62 6.40
CA ASP A 23 -11.50 4.25 6.15
C ASP A 23 -11.15 4.11 4.67
N THR A 24 -10.19 3.26 4.34
CA THR A 24 -9.76 3.04 2.95
C THR A 24 -9.50 1.55 2.76
N SER A 25 -10.05 0.99 1.70
CA SER A 25 -9.83 -0.41 1.36
C SER A 25 -8.44 -0.60 0.74
N SER A 26 -7.85 -1.78 0.91
CA SER A 26 -6.52 -2.08 0.39
C SER A 26 -6.45 -2.00 -1.14
N ASP A 27 -7.53 -2.38 -1.83
CA ASP A 27 -7.64 -2.34 -3.29
C ASP A 27 -7.53 -0.93 -3.88
N GLU A 28 -7.94 0.12 -3.15
CA GLU A 28 -7.72 1.51 -3.55
C GLU A 28 -6.21 1.85 -3.59
N ALA A 29 -5.45 1.43 -2.57
CA ALA A 29 -3.99 1.62 -2.57
C ALA A 29 -3.31 0.82 -3.69
N VAL A 30 -3.72 -0.43 -3.90
CA VAL A 30 -3.21 -1.28 -5.00
C VAL A 30 -3.48 -0.63 -6.37
N GLY A 31 -4.69 -0.11 -6.58
CA GLY A 31 -5.05 0.57 -7.82
C GLY A 31 -4.22 1.83 -8.08
N HIS A 32 -3.97 2.62 -7.03
CA HIS A 32 -3.12 3.80 -7.11
C HIS A 32 -1.66 3.47 -7.40
N GLU A 33 -1.09 2.53 -6.66
CA GLU A 33 0.28 2.06 -6.84
C GLU A 33 0.49 1.47 -8.25
N TYR A 34 -0.52 0.82 -8.84
CA TYR A 34 -0.45 0.35 -10.21
C TYR A 34 -0.52 1.48 -11.25
N VAL A 35 -1.37 2.50 -11.04
CA VAL A 35 -1.62 3.53 -12.06
C VAL A 35 -0.57 4.64 -12.08
N TYR A 36 0.01 5.02 -10.94
CA TYR A 36 0.93 6.16 -10.89
C TYR A 36 2.21 5.98 -11.72
N PRO A 37 2.87 4.80 -11.74
CA PRO A 37 3.96 4.52 -12.69
C PRO A 37 3.53 4.74 -14.15
N LEU A 38 2.34 4.30 -14.54
CA LEU A 38 1.81 4.48 -15.90
C LEU A 38 1.57 5.95 -16.22
N VAL A 39 1.04 6.71 -15.26
CA VAL A 39 0.88 8.15 -15.41
C VAL A 39 2.23 8.82 -15.58
N HIS A 40 3.20 8.50 -14.72
CA HIS A 40 4.54 9.08 -14.76
C HIS A 40 5.27 8.81 -16.08
N ASP A 41 5.29 7.55 -16.54
CA ASP A 41 6.15 7.15 -17.66
C ASP A 41 5.49 7.30 -19.04
N ILE A 42 4.15 7.20 -19.10
CA ILE A 42 3.44 7.05 -20.38
C ILE A 42 2.42 8.17 -20.61
N LEU A 43 1.60 8.50 -19.60
CA LEU A 43 0.41 9.33 -19.83
C LEU A 43 0.62 10.82 -19.57
N ALA A 44 1.55 11.19 -18.70
CA ALA A 44 1.78 12.58 -18.31
C ALA A 44 2.22 13.44 -19.50
N SER A 45 1.53 14.56 -19.70
CA SER A 45 1.78 15.48 -20.81
C SER A 45 2.89 16.49 -20.51
N ASN A 46 3.28 16.63 -19.23
CA ASN A 46 4.27 17.59 -18.77
C ASN A 46 4.97 17.12 -17.48
N ASP A 47 6.01 17.83 -17.07
CA ASP A 47 6.79 17.48 -15.86
C ASP A 47 6.00 17.66 -14.56
N ASP A 48 5.04 18.59 -14.51
CA ASP A 48 4.23 18.80 -13.31
C ASP A 48 3.31 17.59 -13.03
N GLU A 49 2.72 17.01 -14.08
CA GLU A 49 1.93 15.78 -13.97
C GLU A 49 2.79 14.58 -13.58
N ARG A 50 3.99 14.45 -14.15
CA ARG A 50 4.96 13.41 -13.74
C ARG A 50 5.31 13.57 -12.26
N GLN A 51 5.67 14.77 -11.85
CA GLN A 51 6.06 15.06 -10.47
C GLN A 51 4.91 14.76 -9.51
N ARG A 52 3.66 15.08 -9.88
CA ARG A 52 2.48 14.75 -9.08
C ARG A 52 2.27 13.25 -8.94
N ALA A 53 2.38 12.48 -10.02
CA ALA A 53 2.26 11.02 -9.98
C ALA A 53 3.34 10.41 -9.08
N TYR A 54 4.60 10.83 -9.23
CA TYR A 54 5.70 10.44 -8.35
C TYR A 54 5.42 10.78 -6.89
N THR A 55 4.94 11.99 -6.61
CA THR A 55 4.69 12.44 -5.23
C THR A 55 3.58 11.61 -4.57
N LEU A 56 2.53 11.26 -5.31
CA LEU A 56 1.44 10.44 -4.78
C LEU A 56 1.91 9.00 -4.53
N LEU A 57 2.63 8.40 -5.48
CA LEU A 57 3.28 7.10 -5.33
C LEU A 57 4.16 7.04 -4.08
N PHE A 58 5.12 7.97 -3.99
CA PHE A 58 6.06 8.03 -2.89
C PHE A 58 5.33 8.19 -1.55
N ASN A 59 4.33 9.08 -1.48
CA ASN A 59 3.64 9.35 -0.22
C ASN A 59 2.87 8.12 0.29
N ILE A 60 2.19 7.37 -0.59
CA ILE A 60 1.45 6.16 -0.19
C ILE A 60 2.42 5.10 0.31
N THR A 61 3.43 4.72 -0.50
CA THR A 61 4.40 3.70 -0.10
C THR A 61 5.19 4.11 1.15
N ASN A 62 5.62 5.38 1.25
CA ASN A 62 6.32 5.88 2.44
C ASN A 62 5.41 5.83 3.67
N HIS A 63 4.13 6.17 3.54
CA HIS A 63 3.17 6.09 4.63
C HIS A 63 3.04 4.66 5.15
N ILE A 64 2.86 3.68 4.27
CA ILE A 64 2.79 2.26 4.64
C ILE A 64 4.09 1.83 5.36
N LEU A 65 5.25 2.18 4.80
CA LEU A 65 6.54 1.85 5.40
C LEU A 65 6.72 2.46 6.81
N THR A 66 6.32 3.71 7.02
CA THR A 66 6.51 4.39 8.31
C THR A 66 5.49 4.00 9.37
N HIS A 67 4.40 3.34 8.98
CA HIS A 67 3.36 2.84 9.88
C HIS A 67 3.39 1.31 9.95
N ASP A 68 4.60 0.74 10.06
CA ASP A 68 4.83 -0.69 10.25
C ASP A 68 4.04 -1.58 9.27
N TRP A 69 4.05 -1.21 7.99
CA TRP A 69 3.39 -1.93 6.89
C TRP A 69 1.86 -1.91 6.91
N TYR A 70 1.26 -0.95 7.62
CA TYR A 70 -0.17 -0.71 7.60
C TYR A 70 -0.50 0.56 6.83
N LEU A 71 -1.58 0.54 6.05
CA LEU A 71 -2.18 1.78 5.55
C LEU A 71 -3.02 2.40 6.67
N GLU A 72 -2.44 3.25 7.50
CA GLU A 72 -3.18 3.88 8.61
C GLU A 72 -3.95 5.14 8.19
N GLY A 73 -5.24 5.20 8.53
CA GLY A 73 -6.13 6.35 8.36
C GLY A 73 -6.34 7.13 9.65
N VAL A 74 -7.34 8.01 9.67
CA VAL A 74 -7.55 9.01 10.75
C VAL A 74 -7.80 8.37 12.13
N ASN A 75 -8.43 7.19 12.18
CA ASN A 75 -8.73 6.47 13.43
C ASN A 75 -8.15 5.04 13.42
N GLY A 76 -7.09 4.82 12.64
CA GLY A 76 -6.70 3.47 12.23
C GLY A 76 -7.63 2.95 11.12
N THR A 77 -7.08 2.10 10.26
CA THR A 77 -7.81 1.51 9.13
C THR A 77 -8.07 0.05 9.45
N GLN A 78 -9.21 -0.47 9.01
CA GLN A 78 -9.54 -1.88 9.20
C GLN A 78 -9.05 -2.76 8.06
N ARG A 79 -8.43 -2.15 7.03
CA ARG A 79 -7.97 -2.75 5.78
C ARG A 79 -6.60 -2.17 5.40
N GLY A 80 -5.87 -2.84 4.50
CA GLY A 80 -4.51 -2.43 4.12
C GLY A 80 -3.46 -2.92 5.10
N VAL A 81 -3.32 -4.24 5.18
CA VAL A 81 -2.42 -4.93 6.10
C VAL A 81 -1.35 -5.66 5.30
N TRP A 82 -0.11 -5.16 5.36
CA TRP A 82 1.06 -5.83 4.79
C TRP A 82 2.10 -6.21 5.84
N ASN A 83 1.75 -6.08 7.12
CA ASN A 83 2.62 -6.37 8.24
C ASN A 83 2.97 -7.87 8.30
N PRO A 84 4.26 -8.21 8.45
CA PRO A 84 4.70 -9.60 8.41
C PRO A 84 4.26 -10.43 9.61
N LEU A 85 3.97 -9.81 10.76
CA LEU A 85 3.45 -10.53 11.92
C LEU A 85 2.02 -10.98 11.65
N ASP A 86 1.19 -10.09 11.10
CA ASP A 86 -0.21 -10.41 10.76
C ASP A 86 -0.30 -11.36 9.57
N ILE A 87 0.31 -11.00 8.43
CA ILE A 87 0.21 -11.78 7.18
C ILE A 87 0.70 -13.23 7.36
N ASN A 88 1.79 -13.43 8.11
CA ASN A 88 2.37 -14.78 8.26
C ASN A 88 1.77 -15.58 9.41
N SER A 89 1.28 -14.92 10.47
CA SER A 89 0.90 -15.63 11.71
C SER A 89 -0.62 -15.72 11.92
N ASP A 90 -1.41 -14.80 11.37
CA ASP A 90 -2.86 -14.82 11.52
C ASP A 90 -3.51 -15.66 10.41
N VAL A 91 -4.39 -16.58 10.84
CA VAL A 91 -5.12 -17.49 9.97
C VAL A 91 -6.11 -16.72 9.07
N GLY A 92 -6.54 -15.54 9.51
CA GLY A 92 -7.46 -14.67 8.75
C GLY A 92 -6.87 -14.16 7.44
N TYR A 93 -5.54 -14.07 7.34
CA TYR A 93 -4.84 -13.57 6.15
C TYR A 93 -4.27 -14.69 5.26
N VAL A 94 -4.62 -15.96 5.47
CA VAL A 94 -4.04 -17.07 4.68
C VAL A 94 -4.28 -16.89 3.18
N ASP A 95 -5.49 -16.52 2.79
CA ASP A 95 -5.85 -16.31 1.37
C ASP A 95 -5.19 -15.05 0.79
N GLU A 96 -4.91 -14.06 1.63
CA GLU A 96 -4.33 -12.77 1.24
C GLU A 96 -2.80 -12.80 1.28
N ARG A 97 -2.18 -13.75 2.00
CA ARG A 97 -0.73 -13.77 2.28
C ARG A 97 0.12 -13.67 1.04
N GLY A 98 -0.15 -14.49 0.04
CA GLY A 98 0.64 -14.53 -1.19
C GLY A 98 0.46 -13.27 -2.04
N LEU A 99 -0.78 -12.75 -2.09
CA LEU A 99 -1.09 -11.53 -2.84
C LEU A 99 -0.53 -10.28 -2.13
N GLY A 100 -0.77 -10.13 -0.83
CA GLY A 100 -0.25 -9.02 -0.03
C GLY A 100 1.28 -8.99 -0.04
N SER A 101 1.94 -10.15 0.01
CA SER A 101 3.41 -10.20 -0.12
C SER A 101 3.89 -9.66 -1.48
N LEU A 102 3.21 -10.01 -2.57
CA LEU A 102 3.51 -9.48 -3.90
C LEU A 102 3.26 -7.97 -3.98
N GLU A 103 2.14 -7.50 -3.46
CA GLU A 103 1.75 -6.09 -3.48
C GLU A 103 2.79 -5.20 -2.81
N ILE A 104 3.14 -5.48 -1.54
CA ILE A 104 4.07 -4.61 -0.82
C ILE A 104 5.48 -4.65 -1.40
N LEU A 105 5.94 -5.81 -1.89
CA LEU A 105 7.24 -5.89 -2.57
C LEU A 105 7.23 -5.06 -3.86
N ALA A 106 6.14 -5.08 -4.63
CA ALA A 106 5.99 -4.24 -5.81
C ALA A 106 6.03 -2.74 -5.46
N PHE A 107 5.26 -2.30 -4.46
CA PHE A 107 5.19 -0.91 -4.02
C PHE A 107 6.57 -0.37 -3.60
N LEU A 108 7.33 -1.17 -2.84
CA LEU A 108 8.66 -0.79 -2.38
C LEU A 108 9.66 -0.71 -3.54
N ILE A 109 9.68 -1.71 -4.43
CA ILE A 109 10.63 -1.77 -5.54
C ILE A 109 10.38 -0.63 -6.53
N GLN A 110 9.10 -0.36 -6.87
CA GLN A 110 8.79 0.73 -7.79
C GLN A 110 9.12 2.09 -7.17
N THR A 111 8.76 2.32 -5.91
CA THR A 111 9.08 3.58 -5.22
C THR A 111 10.58 3.77 -5.09
N TYR A 112 11.36 2.71 -4.84
CA TYR A 112 12.82 2.75 -4.92
C TYR A 112 13.31 3.16 -6.32
N ALA A 113 12.78 2.54 -7.38
CA ALA A 113 13.21 2.81 -8.75
C ALA A 113 13.03 4.29 -9.15
N TYR A 114 11.97 4.96 -8.68
CA TYR A 114 11.76 6.39 -8.95
C TYR A 114 12.49 7.32 -8.00
N SER A 115 12.58 6.98 -6.70
CA SER A 115 13.12 7.89 -5.68
C SER A 115 14.62 7.75 -5.43
N GLY A 116 15.19 6.56 -5.67
CA GLY A 116 16.54 6.19 -5.25
C GLY A 116 16.72 6.09 -3.73
N ASP A 117 15.64 6.12 -2.95
CA ASP A 117 15.71 6.07 -1.48
C ASP A 117 15.92 4.63 -1.00
N GLU A 118 17.14 4.36 -0.52
CA GLU A 118 17.59 3.05 -0.04
C GLU A 118 16.74 2.47 1.10
N ARG A 119 15.94 3.27 1.81
CA ARG A 119 15.00 2.76 2.83
C ARG A 119 14.02 1.75 2.22
N PHE A 120 13.54 1.99 1.00
CA PHE A 120 12.61 1.08 0.33
C PHE A 120 13.30 -0.21 -0.12
N LEU A 121 14.52 -0.13 -0.65
CA LEU A 121 15.27 -1.34 -1.02
C LEU A 121 15.62 -2.19 0.19
N ASN A 122 16.03 -1.55 1.30
CA ASN A 122 16.32 -2.26 2.55
C ASN A 122 15.06 -2.89 3.15
N ALA A 123 13.93 -2.20 3.06
CA ALA A 123 12.60 -2.72 3.40
C ALA A 123 12.24 -3.96 2.57
N THR A 124 12.42 -3.93 1.25
CA THR A 124 12.20 -5.08 0.37
C THR A 124 13.05 -6.27 0.79
N LYS A 125 14.36 -6.05 1.03
CA LYS A 125 15.28 -7.10 1.48
C LYS A 125 14.86 -7.69 2.82
N LEU A 126 14.46 -6.86 3.78
CA LEU A 126 13.98 -7.30 5.08
C LEU A 126 12.78 -8.25 4.94
N LEU A 127 11.77 -7.88 4.13
CA LEU A 127 10.57 -8.68 3.92
C LEU A 127 10.88 -10.03 3.24
N ILE A 128 11.84 -10.05 2.32
CA ILE A 128 12.28 -11.28 1.64
C ILE A 128 13.13 -12.15 2.59
N GLU A 129 14.22 -11.61 3.10
CA GLU A 129 15.26 -12.39 3.79
C GLU A 129 14.82 -12.85 5.18
N THR A 130 14.06 -12.02 5.89
CA THR A 130 13.63 -12.30 7.28
C THR A 130 12.22 -12.85 7.34
N TYR A 131 11.31 -12.35 6.50
CA TYR A 131 9.88 -12.70 6.57
C TYR A 131 9.40 -13.58 5.41
N HIS A 132 10.30 -13.97 4.50
CA HIS A 132 10.06 -14.94 3.43
C HIS A 132 8.92 -14.57 2.48
N TYR A 133 8.78 -13.28 2.18
CA TYR A 133 7.73 -12.79 1.27
C TYR A 133 7.87 -13.32 -0.16
N ASP A 134 9.10 -13.64 -0.59
CA ASP A 134 9.38 -14.35 -1.84
C ASP A 134 8.77 -15.76 -1.86
N VAL A 135 8.81 -16.47 -0.73
CA VAL A 135 8.21 -17.79 -0.57
C VAL A 135 6.68 -17.69 -0.51
N ASN A 136 6.14 -16.69 0.20
CA ASN A 136 4.70 -16.45 0.27
C ASN A 136 4.08 -16.33 -1.13
N MET A 137 4.78 -15.68 -2.06
CA MET A 137 4.32 -15.48 -3.43
C MET A 137 4.29 -16.74 -4.29
N ILE A 138 5.00 -17.82 -3.93
CA ILE A 138 4.97 -19.08 -4.70
C ILE A 138 3.55 -19.64 -4.74
N ASN A 139 2.79 -19.43 -3.66
CA ASN A 139 1.43 -19.92 -3.49
C ASN A 139 0.38 -18.81 -3.60
N GLN A 140 0.63 -17.77 -4.41
CA GLN A 140 -0.22 -16.57 -4.55
C GLN A 140 -1.69 -16.86 -4.93
N LYS A 141 -2.01 -18.05 -5.46
CA LYS A 141 -3.37 -18.45 -5.84
C LYS A 141 -3.90 -19.68 -5.08
N MET A 142 -3.25 -20.08 -4.00
CA MET A 142 -3.80 -21.15 -3.17
C MET A 142 -4.92 -20.57 -2.31
N ILE A 143 -6.16 -20.86 -2.74
CA ILE A 143 -7.36 -20.63 -1.95
C ILE A 143 -7.44 -21.81 -0.97
N ALA A 144 -7.52 -21.55 0.33
CA ALA A 144 -7.67 -22.59 1.34
C ALA A 144 -8.99 -23.37 1.20
#